data_AF-A0A2A6PH84-F1
#
_entry.id   AF-A0A2A6PH84-F1
#
_cell.length_a   1.000
_cell.length_b   1.000
_cell.length_c   1.000
_cell.angle_alpha   90.00
_cell.angle_beta   90.00
_cell.angle_gamma   90.00
#
_symmetry.space_group_name_H-M   'P 1'
#
loop_
_entity.id
_entity.type
_entity.pdbx_description
1 polymer ?
#
loop_
_entity_poly.entity_id
_entity_poly.type
_entity_poly.pdbx_seq_one_letter_code
_entity_poly.pdbx_strand_id
1 'polypeptide(L)' 'MKYVLVFALISKMFGSFSVSAEFNSKEDCEAANRDLREMHYGVDEPHNAYLHGKCYPKGLGK' A
#
# COMPACT_ATOMS: atom_id res chain seq x y z
N MET A 1 -11.30 14.10 -8.15
CA MET A 1 -10.23 14.35 -7.17
C MET A 1 -9.39 13.09 -7.10
N LYS A 2 -8.07 13.17 -7.30
CA LYS A 2 -7.20 11.98 -7.36
C LYS A 2 -6.84 11.50 -5.94
N TYR A 3 -6.54 10.21 -5.81
CA TYR A 3 -6.06 9.58 -4.57
C TYR A 3 -4.69 8.95 -4.81
N VAL A 4 -3.88 8.87 -3.77
CA VAL A 4 -2.56 8.22 -3.77
C VAL A 4 -2.58 7.12 -2.73
N LEU A 5 -2.31 5.89 -3.17
CA LEU A 5 -1.95 4.80 -2.27
C LEU A 5 -0.46 4.90 -1.99
N VAL A 6 -0.09 5.05 -0.73
CA VAL A 6 1.28 4.84 -0.28
C VAL A 6 1.32 3.50 0.44
N PHE A 7 2.17 2.58 -0.02
CA PHE A 7 2.41 1.33 0.67
C PHE A 7 3.88 1.15 1.02
N ALA A 8 4.13 0.60 2.19
CA ALA A 8 5.45 0.23 2.67
C ALA A 8 5.52 -1.29 2.85
N LEU A 9 6.56 -1.92 2.31
CA LEU A 9 6.95 -3.27 2.66
C LEU A 9 8.17 -3.19 3.56
N ILE A 10 8.06 -3.78 4.75
CA ILE A 10 9.12 -3.84 5.74
C ILE A 10 9.54 -5.30 5.83
N SER A 11 10.70 -5.64 5.30
CA SER A 11 11.28 -6.97 5.37
C SER A 11 12.46 -7.01 6.35
N LYS A 12 12.55 -8.04 7.17
CA LYS A 12 13.72 -8.26 8.04
C LYS A 12 15.03 -8.44 7.25
N MET A 13 14.95 -8.91 6.00
CA MET A 13 16.13 -9.20 5.17
C MET A 13 16.59 -8.02 4.32
N PHE A 14 15.66 -7.19 3.84
CA PHE A 14 15.95 -6.16 2.84
C PHE A 14 15.65 -4.73 3.32
N GLY A 15 15.27 -4.55 4.59
CA GLY A 15 14.87 -3.26 5.13
C GLY A 15 13.47 -2.84 4.67
N SER A 16 13.20 -1.54 4.70
CA SER A 16 11.91 -0.97 4.32
C SER A 16 11.98 -0.29 2.96
N PHE A 17 11.00 -0.55 2.10
CA PHE A 17 10.78 0.23 0.89
C PHE A 17 9.34 0.74 0.82
N SER A 18 9.15 1.88 0.17
CA SER A 18 7.85 2.50 -0.04
C SER A 18 7.61 2.78 -1.51
N VAL A 19 6.38 2.51 -1.98
CA VAL A 19 5.93 2.79 -3.34
C VAL A 19 4.62 3.55 -3.28
N SER A 20 4.41 4.45 -4.25
CA SER A 20 3.18 5.23 -4.38
C SER A 20 2.51 4.99 -5.73
N ALA A 21 1.19 4.85 -5.74
CA ALA A 21 0.37 4.71 -6.94
C ALA A 21 -0.82 5.68 -6.92
N GLU A 22 -1.21 6.21 -8.08
CA GLU A 22 -2.30 7.19 -8.22
C GLU A 22 -3.58 6.55 -8.76
N PHE A 23 -4.71 6.98 -8.20
CA PHE A 23 -6.05 6.50 -8.52
C PHE A 23 -7.01 7.67 -8.76
N ASN A 24 -8.04 7.43 -9.57
CA ASN A 24 -9.02 8.47 -9.92
C ASN A 24 -10.15 8.62 -8.89
N SER A 25 -10.36 7.61 -8.05
CA SER A 25 -11.39 7.59 -7.00
C SER A 25 -10.82 7.07 -5.67
N LYS A 26 -11.57 7.26 -4.59
CA LYS A 26 -11.22 6.70 -3.28
C LYS A 26 -11.44 5.19 -3.28
N GLU A 27 -12.55 4.74 -3.88
CA GLU A 27 -12.91 3.33 -3.92
C GLU A 27 -11.82 2.49 -4.62
N ASP A 28 -11.30 2.96 -5.76
CA ASP A 28 -10.24 2.24 -6.50
C ASP A 28 -8.95 2.15 -5.67
N CYS A 29 -8.61 3.20 -4.93
CA CYS A 29 -7.44 3.22 -4.07
C CYS A 29 -7.56 2.21 -2.92
N GLU A 30 -8.69 2.22 -2.22
CA GLU A 30 -8.94 1.31 -1.08
C GLU A 30 -9.07 -0.15 -1.55
N ALA A 31 -9.66 -0.39 -2.72
CA ALA A 31 -9.69 -1.71 -3.34
C ALA A 31 -8.28 -2.22 -3.62
N ALA A 32 -7.42 -1.41 -4.27
CA ALA A 32 -6.04 -1.79 -4.52
C ALA A 32 -5.24 -2.04 -3.21
N ASN A 33 -5.48 -1.25 -2.16
CA ASN A 33 -4.88 -1.45 -0.84
C ASN A 33 -5.30 -2.79 -0.20
N ARG A 34 -6.57 -3.16 -0.32
CA ARG A 34 -7.09 -4.45 0.17
C ARG A 34 -6.47 -5.60 -0.62
N ASP A 35 -6.48 -5.53 -1.95
CA ASP A 35 -5.96 -6.58 -2.83
C ASP A 35 -4.46 -6.82 -2.56
N LEU A 36 -3.68 -5.75 -2.34
CA LEU A 36 -2.27 -5.85 -1.95
C LEU A 36 -2.07 -6.57 -0.62
N ARG A 37 -2.92 -6.29 0.38
CA ARG A 37 -2.86 -6.97 1.68
C ARG A 37 -3.24 -8.44 1.54
N GLU A 38 -4.28 -8.75 0.78
CA GLU A 38 -4.70 -10.14 0.53
C GLU A 38 -3.61 -10.94 -0.20
N MET A 39 -2.98 -10.36 -1.22
CA MET A 39 -1.81 -10.97 -1.88
C MET A 39 -0.65 -11.20 -0.90
N HIS A 40 -0.36 -10.22 -0.03
CA HIS A 40 0.68 -10.36 1.00
C HIS A 40 0.37 -11.46 2.02
N TYR A 41 -0.89 -11.57 2.46
CA TYR A 41 -1.33 -12.64 3.36
C TYR A 41 -1.32 -14.03 2.71
N GLY A 42 -1.53 -14.10 1.40
CA GLY A 42 -1.53 -15.36 0.64
C GLY A 42 -0.14 -15.96 0.37
N VAL A 43 0.94 -15.23 0.67
CA VAL A 43 2.31 -15.75 0.58
C VAL A 43 2.66 -16.42 1.90
N ASP A 44 3.08 -17.69 1.88
CA ASP A 44 3.42 -18.54 3.05
C ASP A 44 4.50 -17.98 4.00
N GLU A 45 5.14 -16.86 3.68
CA GLU A 45 6.19 -16.21 4.49
C GLU A 45 5.80 -14.82 5.08
N PRO A 46 4.61 -14.63 5.69
CA PRO A 46 4.23 -13.31 6.24
C PRO A 46 5.04 -12.95 7.50
N HIS A 47 5.80 -13.89 8.08
CA HIS A 47 6.54 -13.67 9.34
C HIS A 47 7.77 -12.76 9.20
N ASN A 48 8.29 -12.59 7.98
CA ASN A 48 9.49 -11.81 7.72
C ASN A 48 9.24 -10.50 6.98
N ALA A 49 8.00 -10.25 6.55
CA ALA A 49 7.62 -9.08 5.79
C ALA A 49 6.26 -8.52 6.25
N TYR A 50 6.20 -7.22 6.50
CA TYR A 50 4.99 -6.50 6.90
C TYR A 50 4.62 -5.48 5.82
N LEU A 51 3.39 -5.55 5.33
CA LEU A 51 2.86 -4.62 4.33
C LEU A 51 1.84 -3.67 4.96
N HIS A 52 2.07 -2.37 4.83
CA HIS A 52 1.14 -1.34 5.27
C HIS A 52 0.84 -0.35 4.15
N GLY A 53 -0.41 -0.30 3.72
CA GLY A 53 -0.89 0.66 2.72
C GLY A 53 -1.95 1.60 3.27
N LYS A 54 -1.91 2.87 2.84
CA LYS A 54 -2.91 3.89 3.15
C LYS A 54 -3.17 4.81 1.96
N CYS A 55 -4.46 5.13 1.76
CA CYS A 55 -4.94 6.03 0.72
C CYS A 55 -5.04 7.47 1.24
N TYR A 56 -4.58 8.42 0.42
CA TYR A 56 -4.62 9.86 0.71
C TYR A 56 -5.17 10.64 -0.49
N PRO A 57 -5.97 11.69 -0.30
CA PRO A 57 -6.36 12.56 -1.39
C PRO A 57 -5.13 13.34 -1.91
N LYS A 58 -4.87 13.26 -3.22
CA LYS A 58 -3.82 14.04 -3.88
C LYS A 58 -4.27 15.49 -3.97
N GLY A 59 -3.63 16.37 -3.20
CA GLY A 59 -3.99 17.80 -3.15
C GLY A 59 -4.22 18.36 -1.74
N LEU A 60 -4.17 17.54 -0.69
CA LEU A 60 -3.94 18.04 0.68
C LEU A 60 -2.43 18.14 0.91
N GLY A 61 -1.78 19.01 0.15
CA GLY A 61 -0.46 19.52 0.53
C GLY A 61 -0.61 20.39 1.77
N LYS A 62 0.26 20.17 2.75
CA LYS A 62 0.94 21.32 3.35
C LYS A 62 2.05 21.73 2.39
#